data_AF-A0A8J7QZ89-F1
#
_entry.id   AF-A0A8J7QZ89-F1
#
_cell.length_a   1.000
_cell.length_b   1.000
_cell.length_c   1.000
_cell.angle_alpha   90.00
_cell.angle_beta   90.00
_cell.angle_gamma   90.00
#
_symmetry.space_group_name_H-M   'P 1'
#
loop_
_entity.id
_entity.type
_entity.pdbx_description
1 polymer ?
#
loop_
_entity_poly.entity_id
_entity_poly.type
_entity_poly.pdbx_seq_one_letter_code
_entity_poly.pdbx_strand_id
1 'polypeptide(L)'
;VAKNTIRKLVSAARLRSGDTPAQHIPDGEMEAFDLTMDTPILPNSVLKLDEDIAQAAAKMEQIAAITERLPGYDCGSCGSPTCRSFAEDIVLGYANEMECIHIMRDRLQSMAEQMVELAQTRR
;
A
#
# COMPACT_ATOMS: atom_id res chain seq x y z
N VAL A 1 -2.28 -3.73 6.67
CA VAL A 1 -2.62 -2.58 5.79
C VAL A 1 -1.34 -1.82 5.49
N ALA A 2 -0.98 -1.66 4.23
CA ALA A 2 0.24 -0.96 3.83
C ALA A 2 0.15 0.54 4.15
N LYS A 3 1.29 1.21 4.36
CA LYS A 3 1.32 2.63 4.74
C LYS A 3 0.70 3.52 3.66
N ASN A 4 0.78 3.09 2.40
CA ASN A 4 0.15 3.79 1.27
C ASN A 4 -1.38 3.71 1.34
N THR A 5 -1.90 2.51 1.63
CA THR A 5 -3.33 2.31 1.92
C THR A 5 -3.76 3.16 3.13
N ILE A 6 -3.00 3.15 4.23
CA ILE A 6 -3.31 3.95 5.42
C ILE A 6 -3.38 5.43 5.08
N ARG A 7 -2.43 5.97 4.31
CA ARG A 7 -2.44 7.38 3.91
C ARG A 7 -3.68 7.73 3.07
N LYS A 8 -4.05 6.89 2.10
CA LYS A 8 -5.25 7.09 1.27
C LYS A 8 -6.53 7.00 2.11
N LEU A 9 -6.62 5.98 2.98
CA LEU A 9 -7.74 5.81 3.90
C LEU A 9 -7.87 6.98 4.87
N VAL A 10 -6.76 7.47 5.43
CA VAL A 10 -6.71 8.66 6.30
C VAL A 10 -7.14 9.91 5.55
N SER A 11 -6.73 10.08 4.28
CA SER A 11 -7.17 11.22 3.46
C SER A 11 -8.64 11.16 3.06
N ALA A 12 -9.19 9.96 2.89
CA ALA A 12 -10.58 9.71 2.54
C ALA A 12 -11.50 9.75 3.78
N ALA A 13 -10.98 9.34 4.93
CA ALA A 13 -11.63 9.49 6.20
C ALA A 13 -11.71 10.99 6.52
N ARG A 14 -12.93 11.50 6.70
CA ARG A 14 -13.14 12.78 7.36
C ARG A 14 -12.74 12.64 8.83
N LEU A 15 -11.44 12.57 9.10
CA LEU A 15 -10.92 12.87 10.42
C LEU A 15 -11.48 14.25 10.77
N ARG A 16 -12.23 14.32 11.88
CA ARG A 16 -12.72 15.59 12.38
C ARG A 16 -11.49 16.46 12.60
N SER A 17 -11.51 17.69 12.08
CA SER A 17 -10.45 18.66 12.28
C SER A 17 -10.19 18.82 13.78
N GLY A 18 -9.12 18.20 14.31
CA GLY A 18 -8.82 18.26 15.75
C GLY A 18 -7.87 17.17 16.29
N ASP A 19 -7.89 15.95 15.75
CA ASP A 19 -7.12 14.85 16.33
C ASP A 19 -5.70 14.79 15.75
N THR A 20 -4.84 15.74 16.15
CA THR A 20 -3.39 15.59 15.97
C THR A 20 -2.82 14.79 17.15
N PRO A 21 -1.87 13.85 16.94
CA PRO A 21 -1.27 13.06 18.03
C PRO A 21 -0.39 13.89 19.01
N ALA A 22 -0.46 15.21 18.94
CA ALA A 22 0.44 16.14 19.62
C ALA A 22 -0.09 16.62 20.98
N GLN A 23 -1.14 16.01 21.52
CA GLN A 23 -1.54 16.27 22.90
C GLN A 23 -0.63 15.45 23.83
N HIS A 24 0.37 16.13 24.39
CA HIS A 24 1.15 15.62 25.50
C HIS A 24 0.20 15.33 26.67
N ILE A 25 0.04 14.04 26.99
CA ILE A 25 -0.67 13.62 28.20
C ILE A 25 0.32 13.79 29.36
N PRO A 26 0.05 14.66 30.34
CA PRO A 26 1.00 14.90 31.43
C PRO A 26 1.22 13.64 32.27
N ASP A 27 2.47 13.39 32.63
CA ASP A 27 2.89 12.25 33.46
C ASP A 27 2.27 12.36 34.87
N GLY A 28 1.15 11.66 35.08
CA GLY A 28 0.38 11.69 36.33
C GLY A 28 -1.11 11.43 36.13
N GLU A 29 -1.66 11.67 34.93
CA GLU A 29 -3.06 11.41 34.59
C GLU A 29 -3.25 10.01 33.99
N MET A 30 -2.56 9.03 34.56
CA MET A 30 -2.81 7.60 34.27
C MET A 30 -3.98 7.08 35.14
N GLU A 31 -4.94 7.94 35.46
CA GLU A 31 -6.17 7.56 36.14
C GLU A 31 -6.97 6.69 35.18
N ALA A 32 -6.88 5.38 35.40
CA ALA A 32 -7.76 4.31 34.95
C ALA A 32 -8.64 4.70 33.73
N PHE A 33 -8.01 4.82 32.55
CA PHE A 33 -8.78 4.78 31.32
C PHE A 33 -9.59 3.50 31.33
N ASP A 34 -10.91 3.63 31.26
CA ASP A 34 -11.78 2.48 31.11
C ASP A 34 -11.51 1.89 29.72
N LEU A 35 -10.68 0.84 29.69
CA LEU A 35 -10.33 0.11 28.47
C LEU A 35 -11.42 -0.89 28.07
N THR A 36 -12.58 -0.86 28.74
CA THR A 36 -13.72 -1.67 28.33
C THR A 36 -14.40 -1.06 27.10
N MET A 37 -14.98 -1.92 26.29
CA MET A 37 -15.74 -1.50 25.12
C MET A 37 -17.21 -1.45 25.50
N ASP A 38 -17.78 -0.25 25.56
CA ASP A 38 -19.22 -0.04 25.78
C ASP A 38 -20.08 -0.57 24.62
N THR A 39 -19.46 -0.89 23.48
CA THR A 39 -20.12 -1.33 22.27
C THR A 39 -19.56 -2.65 21.75
N PRO A 40 -20.41 -3.51 21.16
CA PRO A 40 -19.96 -4.77 20.59
C PRO A 40 -19.08 -4.52 19.36
N ILE A 41 -17.94 -5.23 19.29
CA ILE A 41 -17.05 -5.19 18.15
C ILE A 41 -17.71 -5.96 17.00
N LEU A 42 -18.10 -5.23 15.94
CA LEU A 42 -18.66 -5.83 14.74
C LEU A 42 -17.56 -6.34 13.79
N PRO A 43 -17.83 -7.41 13.02
CA PRO A 43 -16.91 -7.87 11.99
C PRO A 43 -16.63 -6.78 10.96
N ASN A 44 -15.35 -6.61 10.62
CA ASN A 44 -14.92 -5.64 9.62
C ASN A 44 -14.41 -6.38 8.37
N SER A 45 -14.87 -5.97 7.19
CA SER A 45 -14.53 -6.57 5.89
C SER A 45 -13.21 -6.08 5.30
N VAL A 46 -12.24 -5.62 6.11
CA VAL A 46 -10.97 -5.05 5.62
C VAL A 46 -10.20 -5.99 4.69
N LEU A 47 -10.34 -7.31 4.89
CA LEU A 47 -9.64 -8.33 4.11
C LEU A 47 -10.40 -8.76 2.85
N LYS A 48 -11.56 -8.16 2.57
CA LYS A 48 -12.38 -8.49 1.41
C LYS A 48 -11.85 -7.76 0.17
N LEU A 49 -11.42 -8.50 -0.85
CA LEU A 49 -10.89 -7.95 -2.10
C LEU A 49 -11.97 -7.41 -3.04
N ASP A 50 -13.16 -8.02 -3.03
CA ASP A 50 -14.33 -7.61 -3.80
C ASP A 50 -15.62 -8.12 -3.15
N GLU A 51 -16.74 -7.46 -3.44
CA GLU A 51 -18.07 -7.91 -3.01
C GLU A 51 -18.50 -9.18 -3.75
N ASP A 52 -18.14 -9.29 -5.03
CA ASP A 52 -18.40 -10.45 -5.86
C ASP A 52 -17.26 -11.49 -5.76
N ILE A 53 -17.61 -12.76 -5.54
CA ILE A 53 -16.64 -13.84 -5.31
C ILE A 53 -15.80 -14.10 -6.57
N ALA A 54 -16.39 -14.04 -7.76
CA ALA A 54 -15.65 -14.26 -9.00
C ALA A 54 -14.64 -13.14 -9.24
N GLN A 55 -15.03 -11.89 -8.97
CA GLN A 55 -14.12 -10.74 -9.03
C GLN A 55 -13.01 -10.83 -7.97
N ALA A 56 -13.33 -11.28 -6.75
CA ALA A 56 -12.33 -11.50 -5.70
C ALA A 56 -11.31 -12.58 -6.10
N ALA A 57 -11.76 -13.67 -6.72
CA ALA A 57 -10.88 -14.72 -7.22
C ALA A 57 -9.96 -14.20 -8.35
N ALA A 58 -10.50 -13.43 -9.30
CA ALA A 58 -9.72 -12.79 -10.35
C ALA A 58 -8.67 -11.82 -9.79
N LYS A 59 -9.03 -11.02 -8.77
CA LYS A 59 -8.08 -10.15 -8.06
C LYS A 59 -6.98 -10.95 -7.36
N MET A 60 -7.29 -12.08 -6.73
CA MET A 60 -6.27 -12.93 -6.12
C MET A 60 -5.25 -13.45 -7.14
N GLU A 61 -5.71 -13.86 -8.33
CA GLU A 61 -4.83 -14.31 -9.41
C GLU A 61 -3.93 -13.17 -9.91
N GLN A 62 -4.49 -11.97 -10.08
CA GLN A 62 -3.70 -10.78 -10.44
C GLN A 62 -2.65 -10.43 -9.38
N ILE A 63 -2.99 -10.53 -8.09
CA ILE A 63 -2.04 -10.29 -7.00
C ILE A 63 -0.88 -11.29 -7.08
N ALA A 64 -1.16 -12.58 -7.32
CA ALA A 64 -0.13 -13.60 -7.47
C ALA A 64 0.81 -13.27 -8.63
N ALA A 65 0.25 -12.96 -9.81
CA ALA A 65 1.03 -12.63 -11.01
C ALA A 65 1.91 -11.38 -10.84
N ILE A 66 1.43 -10.34 -10.14
CA ILE A 66 2.26 -9.17 -9.83
C ILE A 66 3.34 -9.53 -8.79
N THR A 67 3.01 -10.33 -7.78
CA THR A 67 3.96 -10.76 -6.75
C THR A 67 5.15 -11.50 -7.35
N GLU A 68 4.93 -12.35 -8.36
CA GLU A 68 5.99 -13.06 -9.08
C GLU A 68 6.92 -12.15 -9.89
N ARG A 69 6.42 -11.01 -10.37
CA ARG A 69 7.22 -10.01 -11.09
C ARG A 69 7.96 -9.06 -10.15
N LEU A 70 7.55 -8.99 -8.90
CA LEU A 70 8.20 -8.18 -7.88
C LEU A 70 9.47 -8.86 -7.37
N PRO A 71 10.41 -8.09 -6.80
CA PRO A 71 11.71 -8.65 -6.43
C PRO A 71 11.70 -9.65 -5.25
N GLY A 72 10.66 -9.65 -4.42
CA GLY A 72 10.39 -10.69 -3.41
C GLY A 72 11.16 -10.62 -2.08
N TYR A 73 12.02 -9.62 -1.86
CA TYR A 73 12.81 -9.47 -0.61
C TYR A 73 12.26 -8.43 0.37
N ASP A 74 11.01 -7.98 0.18
CA ASP A 74 10.23 -7.24 1.18
C ASP A 74 10.93 -6.00 1.79
N CYS A 75 11.62 -5.19 0.97
CA CYS A 75 12.40 -4.03 1.42
C CYS A 75 11.56 -2.81 1.87
N GLY A 76 10.26 -2.80 1.58
CA GLY A 76 9.31 -1.78 2.02
C GLY A 76 9.49 -0.35 1.48
N SER A 77 10.36 -0.13 0.49
CA SER A 77 10.62 1.21 -0.07
C SER A 77 9.38 1.85 -0.72
N CYS A 78 8.45 1.05 -1.22
CA CYS A 78 7.16 1.50 -1.77
C CYS A 78 6.10 1.78 -0.69
N GLY A 79 6.43 1.65 0.60
CA GLY A 79 5.50 1.87 1.70
C GLY A 79 4.58 0.68 2.04
N SER A 80 4.79 -0.47 1.41
CA SER A 80 4.14 -1.74 1.76
C SER A 80 5.05 -2.63 2.63
N PRO A 81 4.51 -3.44 3.55
CA PRO A 81 5.33 -4.31 4.41
C PRO A 81 5.95 -5.50 3.67
N THR A 82 5.29 -5.98 2.60
CA THR A 82 5.78 -7.09 1.75
C THR A 82 5.49 -6.78 0.28
N CYS A 83 6.19 -7.43 -0.64
CA CYS A 83 5.93 -7.39 -2.07
C CYS A 83 4.51 -7.88 -2.39
N ARG A 84 4.01 -8.91 -1.70
CA ARG A 84 2.63 -9.38 -1.87
C ARG A 84 1.61 -8.31 -1.47
N SER A 85 1.82 -7.63 -0.34
CA SER A 85 0.96 -6.51 0.07
C SER A 85 1.03 -5.34 -0.90
N PHE A 86 2.20 -5.09 -1.52
CA PHE A 86 2.34 -4.09 -2.56
C PHE A 86 1.59 -4.48 -3.85
N ALA A 87 1.63 -5.75 -4.24
CA ALA A 87 0.84 -6.27 -5.35
C ALA A 87 -0.67 -6.10 -5.11
N GLU A 88 -1.13 -6.35 -3.88
CA GLU A 88 -2.51 -6.07 -3.47
C GLU A 88 -2.86 -4.59 -3.58
N ASP A 89 -1.99 -3.69 -3.08
CA ASP A 89 -2.15 -2.25 -3.24
C ASP A 89 -2.25 -1.83 -4.73
N ILE A 90 -1.50 -2.47 -5.63
CA ILE A 90 -1.59 -2.20 -7.07
C ILE A 90 -2.94 -2.64 -7.64
N VAL A 91 -3.38 -3.87 -7.34
CA VAL A 91 -4.66 -4.42 -7.83
C VAL A 91 -5.86 -3.63 -7.31
N LEU A 92 -5.79 -3.12 -6.08
CA LEU A 92 -6.82 -2.28 -5.48
C LEU A 92 -6.72 -0.79 -5.87
N GLY A 93 -5.72 -0.40 -6.67
CA GLY A 93 -5.53 0.99 -7.12
C GLY A 93 -4.94 1.95 -6.07
N TYR A 94 -4.39 1.40 -4.99
CA TYR A 94 -3.71 2.17 -3.96
C TYR A 94 -2.27 2.53 -4.30
N ALA A 95 -1.61 1.78 -5.18
CA ALA A 95 -0.25 2.08 -5.63
C ALA A 95 -0.09 1.83 -7.14
N ASN A 96 0.99 2.36 -7.71
CA ASN A 96 1.44 1.98 -9.06
C ASN A 96 2.73 1.15 -9.00
N GLU A 97 2.97 0.33 -10.01
CA GLU A 97 4.14 -0.56 -10.08
C GLU A 97 5.49 0.19 -10.08
N MET A 98 5.53 1.41 -10.62
CA MET A 98 6.71 2.28 -10.65
C MET A 98 7.07 2.87 -9.27
N GLU A 99 6.22 2.73 -8.25
CA GLU A 99 6.57 3.07 -6.86
C GLU A 99 7.55 2.06 -6.24
N CYS A 100 7.77 0.91 -6.89
CA CYS A 100 8.87 0.02 -6.54
C CYS A 100 10.19 0.57 -7.09
N ILE A 101 11.13 0.88 -6.21
CA ILE A 101 12.44 1.43 -6.59
C ILE A 101 13.23 0.52 -7.55
N HIS A 102 13.04 -0.80 -7.44
CA HIS A 102 13.71 -1.78 -8.30
C HIS A 102 13.14 -1.73 -9.72
N ILE A 103 11.82 -1.81 -9.85
CA ILE A 103 11.14 -1.72 -11.16
C ILE A 103 11.39 -0.35 -11.80
N MET A 104 11.36 0.72 -11.01
CA MET A 104 11.66 2.07 -11.50
C MET A 104 13.08 2.15 -12.06
N ARG A 105 14.08 1.60 -11.35
CA ARG A 105 15.47 1.57 -11.81
C ARG A 105 15.59 0.79 -13.12
N ASP A 106 15.03 -0.40 -13.19
CA ASP A 106 15.12 -1.27 -14.37
C ASP A 106 14.47 -0.59 -15.59
N ARG A 107 13.33 0.07 -15.39
CA ARG A 107 12.66 0.81 -16.47
C ARG A 107 13.48 2.01 -16.92
N LEU A 108 14.06 2.79 -15.99
CA LEU A 108 14.94 3.90 -16.34
C LEU A 108 16.16 3.44 -17.13
N GLN A 109 16.74 2.31 -16.77
CA GLN A 109 17.86 1.72 -17.49
C GLN A 109 17.45 1.31 -18.91
N SER A 110 16.34 0.58 -19.07
CA SER A 110 15.86 0.17 -20.39
C SER A 110 15.55 1.35 -21.32
N MET A 111 14.99 2.44 -20.78
CA MET A 111 14.74 3.66 -21.54
C MET A 111 16.04 4.35 -21.97
N ALA A 112 17.04 4.41 -21.09
CA ALA A 112 18.35 4.99 -21.41
C ALA A 112 19.05 4.19 -22.51
N GLU A 113 18.98 2.86 -22.47
CA GLU A 113 19.53 1.96 -23.50
C GLU A 113 18.86 2.19 -24.85
N GLN A 114 17.52 2.26 -24.89
CA GLN A 114 16.75 2.55 -26.10
C GLN A 114 17.10 3.92 -26.71
N MET A 115 17.32 4.94 -25.88
CA MET A 115 17.74 6.27 -26.36
C MET A 115 19.11 6.23 -27.03
N VAL A 116 20.05 5.45 -26.47
CA VAL A 116 21.38 5.27 -27.05
C VAL A 116 21.29 4.53 -28.39
N GLU A 117 20.51 3.47 -28.46
CA GLU A 117 20.30 2.69 -29.69
C GLU A 117 19.70 3.56 -30.81
N LEU A 118 18.61 4.27 -30.52
CA LEU A 118 17.95 5.19 -31.47
C LEU A 118 18.91 6.26 -32.00
N ALA A 119 19.82 6.77 -31.16
CA ALA A 119 20.84 7.74 -31.57
C ALA A 119 21.90 7.11 -32.49
N GLN A 120 22.22 5.82 -32.32
CA GLN A 120 23.21 5.10 -33.11
C GLN A 120 22.65 4.61 -34.46
N THR A 121 21.37 4.22 -34.53
CA THR A 121 20.72 3.74 -35.78
C THR A 121 20.52 4.83 -36.83
N ARG A 122 20.66 6.12 -36.45
CA ARG A 122 20.44 7.27 -37.35
C ARG A 122 21.67 7.68 -38.17
N ARG A 123 22.63 6.77 -38.39
CA ARG A 123 23.79 6.95 -39.28
C ARG A 123 23.56 6.30 -40.64
#